data_AF-A0A7X6PXN1-F1
#
_entry.id   AF-A0A7X6PXN1-F1
#
_cell.length_a   1.000
_cell.length_b   1.000
_cell.length_c   1.000
_cell.angle_alpha   90.00
_cell.angle_beta   90.00
_cell.angle_gamma   90.00
#
_symmetry.space_group_name_H-M   'P 1'
#
loop_
_entity.id
_entity.type
_entity.pdbx_description
1 polymer ?
#
loop_
_entity_poly.entity_id
_entity_poly.type
_entity_poly.pdbx_seq_one_letter_code
_entity_poly.pdbx_strand_id
1 'polypeptide(L)' 'MIKSFNNKTEKAGDDLKKEITRGSKLEVAASIFTIYGFECLKAELKKIKELVIFCATS' A
#
# COMPACT_ATOMS: atom_id res chain seq x y z
N MET A 1 4.28 -15.72 -11.61
CA MET A 1 4.43 -16.15 -10.21
C MET A 1 4.11 -14.98 -9.30
N ILE A 2 3.35 -15.19 -8.22
CA ILE A 2 3.07 -14.15 -7.21
C ILE A 2 4.25 -14.12 -6.24
N LYS A 3 4.81 -12.94 -6.00
CA LYS A 3 5.89 -12.73 -5.03
C LYS A 3 5.34 -12.91 -3.61
N SER A 4 5.99 -13.75 -2.80
CA SER A 4 5.63 -13.97 -1.39
C SER A 4 6.56 -13.16 -0.50
N PHE A 5 6.03 -12.58 0.57
CA PHE A 5 6.77 -11.72 1.50
C PHE A 5 6.82 -12.37 2.88
N ASN A 6 8.02 -12.45 3.46
CA ASN A 6 8.22 -13.01 4.81
C ASN A 6 8.07 -11.95 5.93
N ASN A 7 7.96 -10.66 5.56
CA ASN A 7 7.85 -9.51 6.47
C ASN A 7 8.97 -9.38 7.52
N LYS A 8 10.10 -10.08 7.34
CA LYS A 8 11.32 -9.96 8.15
C LYS A 8 12.42 -9.26 7.35
N THR A 9 12.81 -9.86 6.23
CA THR A 9 13.82 -9.34 5.30
C THR A 9 13.18 -8.80 4.02
N GLU A 10 12.05 -9.36 3.63
CA GLU A 10 11.30 -8.98 2.43
C GLU A 10 9.92 -8.49 2.86
N LYS A 11 9.77 -7.17 2.94
CA LYS A 11 8.55 -6.52 3.43
C LYS A 11 7.68 -6.12 2.25
N ALA A 12 6.41 -6.51 2.29
CA ALA A 12 5.44 -6.12 1.28
C ALA A 12 5.31 -4.59 1.17
N GLY A 13 5.39 -3.89 2.30
CA GLY A 13 5.33 -2.42 2.35
C GLY A 13 6.49 -1.73 1.61
N ASP A 14 7.70 -2.30 1.67
CA ASP A 14 8.87 -1.72 0.98
C ASP A 14 8.77 -1.89 -0.53
N ASP A 15 8.21 -2.99 -0.99
CA ASP A 15 7.92 -3.22 -2.41
C ASP A 15 6.81 -2.27 -2.89
N LEU A 16 5.72 -2.16 -2.13
CA LEU A 16 4.61 -1.26 -2.45
C LEU A 16 5.07 0.20 -2.61
N LYS A 17 6.00 0.66 -1.76
CA LYS A 17 6.57 2.02 -1.87
C LYS A 17 7.31 2.27 -3.18
N LYS A 18 7.95 1.24 -3.75
CA LYS A 18 8.68 1.35 -5.03
C LYS A 18 7.72 1.42 -6.21
N GLU A 19 6.61 0.69 -6.14
CA GLU A 19 5.60 0.65 -7.19
C GLU A 19 4.74 1.92 -7.23
N ILE A 20 4.56 2.59 -6.09
CA ILE A 20 3.84 3.87 -6.02
C ILE A 20 4.68 4.98 -6.66
N THR A 21 4.27 5.36 -7.87
CA THR A 21 4.93 6.39 -8.67
C THR A 21 4.04 7.62 -8.83
N ARG A 22 4.59 8.68 -9.42
CA ARG A 22 3.85 9.94 -9.60
C ARG A 22 2.73 9.75 -10.61
N GLY A 23 1.51 10.15 -10.23
CA GLY A 23 0.32 10.02 -11.07
C GLY A 23 -0.33 8.64 -11.05
N SER A 24 0.17 7.69 -10.25
CA SER A 24 -0.46 6.38 -10.09
C SER A 24 -1.91 6.50 -9.62
N LYS A 25 -2.71 5.49 -9.93
CA LYS A 25 -4.00 5.23 -9.29
C LYS A 25 -3.84 3.98 -8.45
N LEU A 26 -4.14 4.05 -7.17
CA LEU A 26 -3.96 2.95 -6.23
C LEU A 26 -5.30 2.50 -5.67
N GLU A 27 -5.62 1.23 -5.85
CA GLU A 27 -6.77 0.57 -5.25
C GLU A 27 -6.27 -0.53 -4.30
N VAL A 28 -6.72 -0.49 -3.05
CA VAL A 28 -6.30 -1.42 -2.00
C VAL A 28 -7.53 -2.16 -1.47
N ALA A 29 -7.58 -3.47 -1.66
CA ALA A 29 -8.53 -4.34 -0.98
C ALA A 29 -7.84 -5.02 0.20
N ALA A 30 -8.30 -4.75 1.41
CA ALA A 30 -7.73 -5.32 2.63
C ALA A 30 -8.84 -5.60 3.65
N SER A 31 -8.58 -6.53 4.58
CA SER A 31 -9.43 -6.70 5.76
C SER A 31 -9.20 -5.57 6.76
N ILE A 32 -7.95 -5.10 6.89
CA ILE A 32 -7.55 -4.07 7.82
C ILE A 32 -6.57 -3.13 7.13
N PHE A 33 -6.84 -1.83 7.23
CA PHE A 33 -5.89 -0.78 6.88
C PHE A 33 -5.82 0.23 8.04
N THR A 34 -4.67 0.28 8.72
CA THR A 34 -4.50 1.12 9.91
C THR A 34 -3.94 2.50 9.56
N ILE A 35 -4.18 3.48 10.43
CA ILE A 35 -3.62 4.82 10.26
C ILE A 35 -2.08 4.84 10.31
N TYR A 36 -1.45 3.90 11.02
CA TYR A 36 0.00 3.75 11.01
C TYR A 36 0.53 3.27 9.65
N GLY A 37 -0.19 2.36 8.99
CA GLY A 37 0.12 1.94 7.62
C GLY A 37 0.02 3.12 6.64
N PHE A 38 -1.00 3.96 6.81
CA PHE A 38 -1.15 5.19 6.04
C PHE A 38 0.01 6.17 6.25
N GLU A 39 0.37 6.48 7.51
CA GLU A 39 1.46 7.41 7.81
C GLU A 39 2.81 6.93 7.24
N CYS A 40 3.09 5.62 7.29
CA CYS A 40 4.29 5.03 6.70
C CYS A 40 4.38 5.17 5.17
N LEU A 41 3.25 5.32 4.47
CA LEU A 41 3.15 5.46 3.02
C LEU A 41 2.84 6.90 2.59
N LYS A 42 2.70 7.83 3.53
CA LYS A 42 2.18 9.19 3.29
C LYS A 42 2.98 9.97 2.25
N ALA A 43 4.31 9.80 2.23
CA ALA A 43 5.17 10.50 1.28
C ALA A 43 4.94 10.01 -0.17
N GLU A 44 4.69 8.73 -0.33
CA GLU A 44 4.41 8.05 -1.59
C GLU A 44 2.97 8.30 -2.05
N LEU A 45 1.99 8.17 -1.14
CA LEU A 45 0.58 8.42 -1.42
C LEU A 45 0.31 9.87 -1.83
N LYS A 46 1.11 10.85 -1.38
CA LYS A 46 0.99 12.24 -1.87
C LYS A 46 1.29 12.40 -3.37
N LYS A 47 1.95 11.43 -4.00
CA LYS A 47 2.35 11.50 -5.41
C LYS A 47 1.28 10.93 -6.35
N ILE A 48 0.29 10.21 -5.82
CA ILE A 48 -0.72 9.51 -6.62
C ILE A 48 -1.86 10.45 -6.98
N LYS A 49 -2.56 10.13 -8.07
CA LYS A 49 -3.72 10.89 -8.54
C LYS A 49 -5.00 10.51 -7.80
N GLU A 50 -5.09 9.25 -7.40
CA GLU A 50 -6.31 8.66 -6.84
C GLU A 50 -5.95 7.52 -5.89
N LEU A 51 -6.66 7.47 -4.76
CA LEU A 51 -6.55 6.42 -3.75
C LEU A 51 -7.94 5.90 -3.42
N VAL A 52 -8.14 4.60 -3.57
CA VAL A 52 -9.35 3.90 -3.12
C VAL A 52 -8.93 2.78 -2.18
N ILE A 53 -9.56 2.72 -1.01
CA ILE A 53 -9.34 1.66 -0.04
C ILE A 53 -10.66 0.98 0.27
N PHE A 54 -10.75 -0.29 -0.07
CA PHE A 54 -11.84 -1.17 0.28
C PHE A 54 -11.44 -1.95 1.53
N CYS A 55 -11.98 -1.55 2.68
CA CYS A 55 -11.91 -2.34 3.90
C CYS A 55 -13.18 -3.19 4.01
N ALA A 56 -13.04 -4.50 3.89
CA ALA A 56 -14.15 -5.41 4.17
C ALA A 56 -14.45 -5.34 5.68
N THR A 57 -15.53 -4.66 6.04
CA THR A 57 -16.10 -4.73 7.38
C THR A 57 -16.99 -5.97 7.42
N SER A 58 -16.69 -6.89 8.34
CA SER A 58 -17.62 -7.97 8.68
C SER A 58 -18.83 -7.39 9.41
#